data_AF-A0A938VKV6-F1
#
_entry.id   AF-A0A938VKV6-F1
#
_cell.length_a   1.000
_cell.length_b   1.000
_cell.length_c   1.000
_cell.angle_alpha   90.00
_cell.angle_beta   90.00
_cell.angle_gamma   90.00
#
_symmetry.space_group_name_H-M   'P 1'
#
loop_
_entity.id
_entity.type
_entity.pdbx_description
1 polymer ?
#
loop_
_entity_poly.entity_id
_entity_poly.type
_entity_poly.pdbx_seq_one_letter_code
_entity_poly.pdbx_strand_id
1 'polypeptide(L)'
;MKYVTEYRDAELVKGVIDEIRRTVTRPWTLMEICGGQTHSIVRHGIDQLLPPQIELVHGPGCPVCVTPLELIDKALSIAARPDV
;
A
#
# COMPACT_ATOMS: atom_id res chain seq x y z
N MET A 1 -16.29 0.19 14.93
CA MET A 1 -15.98 1.25 13.95
C MET A 1 -16.97 1.17 12.80
N LYS A 2 -17.56 2.29 12.41
CA LYS A 2 -18.41 2.38 11.21
C LYS A 2 -17.62 1.82 10.00
N TYR A 3 -18.27 1.05 9.13
CA TYR A 3 -17.70 0.46 7.90
C TYR A 3 -16.76 -0.75 8.03
N VAL A 4 -16.26 -1.10 9.22
CA VAL A 4 -15.37 -2.28 9.35
C VAL A 4 -16.11 -3.58 9.07
N THR A 5 -17.31 -3.75 9.62
CA THR A 5 -18.10 -4.97 9.43
C THR A 5 -18.66 -5.07 8.01
N GLU A 6 -18.93 -3.93 7.38
CA GLU A 6 -19.60 -3.86 6.08
C GLU A 6 -18.65 -4.13 4.91
N TYR A 7 -17.38 -3.73 5.02
CA TYR A 7 -16.38 -3.97 3.96
C TYR A 7 -15.45 -5.16 4.23
N ARG A 8 -15.47 -5.74 5.43
CA ARG A 8 -14.72 -6.98 5.73
C ARG A 8 -15.60 -8.21 5.54
N ASP A 9 -16.06 -8.39 4.32
CA ASP A 9 -16.93 -9.50 3.92
C ASP A 9 -16.30 -10.29 2.76
N ALA A 10 -16.18 -11.60 2.93
CA ALA A 10 -15.52 -12.46 1.96
C ALA A 10 -16.35 -12.67 0.67
N GLU A 11 -17.68 -12.64 0.75
CA GLU A 11 -18.56 -12.78 -0.40
C GLU A 11 -18.52 -11.52 -1.26
N LEU A 12 -18.49 -10.34 -0.65
CA LEU A 12 -18.25 -9.09 -1.37
C LEU A 12 -16.90 -9.11 -2.11
N VAL A 13 -15.83 -9.57 -1.45
CA VAL A 13 -14.51 -9.67 -2.07
C VAL A 13 -14.51 -10.62 -3.27
N LYS A 14 -15.13 -11.81 -3.14
CA LYS A 14 -15.24 -12.76 -4.26
C LYS A 14 -15.97 -12.15 -5.45
N GLY A 15 -17.10 -11.47 -5.20
CA GLY A 15 -17.86 -10.78 -6.25
C GLY A 15 -17.03 -9.71 -6.98
N VAL A 16 -16.25 -8.92 -6.24
CA VAL A 16 -15.35 -7.91 -6.82
C VAL A 16 -14.22 -8.55 -7.62
N ILE A 17 -13.60 -9.62 -7.14
CA ILE A 17 -12.53 -10.33 -7.87
C ILE A 17 -13.07 -10.90 -9.19
N ASP A 18 -14.28 -11.46 -9.20
CA ASP A 18 -14.90 -11.95 -10.43
C ASP A 18 -15.20 -10.84 -11.43
N GLU A 19 -15.59 -9.65 -10.95
CA GLU A 19 -15.79 -8.49 -11.81
C GLU A 19 -14.46 -7.95 -12.39
N ILE A 20 -13.40 -7.93 -11.58
CA ILE A 20 -12.05 -7.60 -12.05
C ILE A 20 -11.64 -8.58 -13.15
N ARG A 21 -11.83 -9.89 -12.96
CA ARG A 21 -11.52 -10.91 -13.99
C ARG A 21 -12.27 -10.69 -15.30
N ARG A 22 -13.54 -10.27 -15.25
CA ARG A 22 -14.33 -9.94 -16.46
C ARG A 22 -13.90 -8.65 -17.13
N THR A 23 -13.41 -7.67 -16.36
CA THR A 23 -13.08 -6.32 -16.84
C THR A 23 -11.68 -6.23 -17.43
N VAL A 24 -10.73 -7.06 -16.98
CA VAL A 24 -9.35 -7.01 -17.45
C VAL A 24 -9.24 -7.48 -18.88
N THR A 25 -8.93 -6.55 -19.79
CA THR A 25 -8.80 -6.81 -21.24
C THR A 25 -7.36 -6.95 -21.73
N ARG A 26 -6.38 -6.59 -20.89
CA ARG A 26 -4.95 -6.59 -21.22
C ARG A 26 -4.13 -6.63 -19.92
N PRO A 27 -2.81 -6.89 -19.99
CA PRO A 27 -1.94 -6.73 -18.84
C PRO A 27 -1.94 -5.29 -18.31
N TRP A 28 -1.97 -5.13 -16.99
CA TRP A 28 -1.92 -3.86 -16.29
C TRP A 28 -0.89 -3.91 -15.16
N THR A 29 -0.10 -2.86 -15.04
CA THR A 29 0.75 -2.62 -13.87
C THR A 29 0.10 -1.52 -13.05
N LEU A 30 -0.27 -1.81 -11.81
CA LEU A 30 -0.92 -0.89 -10.89
C LEU A 30 0.00 -0.62 -9.70
N MET A 31 0.30 0.66 -9.45
CA MET A 31 1.14 1.05 -8.34
C MET A 31 0.32 1.69 -7.22
N GLU A 32 0.53 1.24 -5.99
CA GLU A 32 0.08 1.93 -4.78
C GLU A 32 1.25 2.69 -4.13
N ILE A 33 0.93 3.71 -3.32
CA ILE A 33 1.93 4.58 -2.67
C ILE A 33 1.56 4.85 -1.21
N CYS A 34 1.00 3.85 -0.53
CA CYS A 34 0.63 3.96 0.88
C CYS A 34 1.04 2.67 1.59
N GLY A 35 1.99 2.76 2.52
CA GLY A 35 2.44 1.60 3.29
C GLY A 35 1.30 0.87 4.04
N GLY A 36 0.22 1.58 4.40
CA GLY A 36 -0.99 0.97 4.95
C GLY A 36 -1.73 0.09 3.94
N GLN A 37 -1.80 0.51 2.67
CA GLN A 37 -2.35 -0.31 1.58
C GLN A 37 -1.45 -1.50 1.30
N THR A 38 -0.12 -1.32 1.20
CA THR A 38 0.84 -2.43 1.09
C THR A 38 0.60 -3.47 2.19
N HIS A 39 0.51 -3.02 3.45
CA HIS A 39 0.29 -3.91 4.58
C HIS A 39 -1.03 -4.66 4.46
N SER A 40 -2.13 -3.98 4.11
CA SER A 40 -3.44 -4.62 3.93
C SER A 40 -3.45 -5.63 2.78
N ILE A 41 -2.85 -5.30 1.63
CA ILE A 41 -2.78 -6.18 0.45
C ILE A 41 -2.07 -7.48 0.82
N VAL A 42 -0.85 -7.37 1.36
CA VAL A 42 -0.02 -8.53 1.70
C VAL A 42 -0.63 -9.34 2.84
N ARG A 43 -1.11 -8.67 3.90
CA ARG A 43 -1.72 -9.34 5.07
C ARG A 43 -2.93 -10.18 4.68
N HIS A 44 -3.70 -9.73 3.71
CA HIS A 44 -4.93 -10.40 3.26
C HIS A 44 -4.74 -11.21 1.97
N GLY A 45 -3.52 -11.30 1.43
CA GLY A 45 -3.21 -12.03 0.21
C GLY A 45 -3.97 -11.54 -1.02
N ILE A 46 -4.32 -10.25 -1.08
CA ILE A 46 -5.11 -9.68 -2.18
C ILE A 46 -4.35 -9.80 -3.51
N ASP A 47 -3.04 -9.64 -3.47
CA ASP A 47 -2.11 -9.84 -4.59
C ASP A 47 -2.23 -11.24 -5.20
N GLN A 48 -2.53 -12.26 -4.39
CA GLN A 48 -2.70 -13.65 -4.85
C GLN A 48 -4.10 -13.91 -5.43
N LEU A 49 -5.08 -13.07 -5.12
CA LEU A 49 -6.45 -13.19 -5.61
C LEU A 49 -6.64 -12.54 -6.99
N LEU A 50 -5.79 -11.56 -7.30
CA LEU A 50 -5.87 -10.83 -8.57
C LEU A 50 -5.55 -11.75 -9.76
N PRO A 51 -6.17 -11.50 -10.92
CA PRO A 51 -5.83 -12.21 -12.15
C PRO A 51 -4.36 -11.95 -12.55
N PRO A 52 -3.68 -12.93 -13.18
CA PRO A 52 -2.24 -12.84 -13.49
C PRO A 52 -1.89 -11.73 -14.49
N GLN A 53 -2.88 -11.16 -15.17
CA GLN A 53 -2.71 -9.99 -16.03
C GLN A 53 -2.49 -8.69 -15.22
N ILE A 54 -2.79 -8.68 -13.92
CA ILE A 54 -2.55 -7.52 -13.06
C ILE A 54 -1.27 -7.75 -12.26
N GLU A 55 -0.29 -6.89 -12.49
CA GLU A 55 0.90 -6.76 -11.66
C GLU A 55 0.70 -5.62 -10.66
N LEU A 56 0.86 -5.89 -9.37
CA LEU A 56 0.89 -4.88 -8.33
C LEU A 56 2.32 -4.45 -8.04
N VAL A 57 2.56 -3.14 -8.08
CA VAL A 57 3.84 -2.51 -7.72
C VAL A 57 3.65 -1.74 -6.41
N HIS A 58 4.55 -2.00 -5.46
CA HIS A 58 4.60 -1.28 -4.19
C HIS A 58 5.52 -0.08 -4.32
N GLY A 59 4.92 1.10 -4.45
CA GLY A 59 5.64 2.36 -4.61
C GLY A 59 6.23 2.88 -3.29
N PRO A 60 6.92 4.03 -3.35
CA PRO A 60 7.61 4.62 -2.19
C PRO A 60 6.63 5.32 -1.23
N GLY A 61 5.69 4.58 -0.66
CA GLY A 61 4.59 5.09 0.19
C GLY A 61 4.92 5.27 1.67
N CYS A 62 6.19 5.13 2.05
CA CYS A 62 6.66 5.22 3.43
C CYS A 62 7.42 6.54 3.63
N PRO A 63 6.84 7.54 4.31
CA PRO A 63 7.47 8.86 4.44
C PRO A 63 8.83 8.81 5.17
N VAL A 64 8.96 7.92 6.15
CA VAL A 64 10.23 7.68 6.85
C VAL A 64 11.29 7.08 5.91
N CYS A 65 10.89 6.11 5.09
CA CYS A 65 11.80 5.38 4.21
C CYS A 65 12.36 6.27 3.07
N VAL A 66 11.61 7.31 2.68
CA VAL A 66 12.04 8.28 1.66
C VAL A 66 12.64 9.56 2.24
N THR A 67 12.84 9.62 3.56
CA THR A 67 13.43 10.81 4.19
C THR A 67 14.90 10.93 3.76
N PRO A 68 15.32 12.06 3.15
CA PRO A 68 16.71 12.25 2.75
C PRO A 68 17.66 12.22 3.94
N LEU A 69 18.84 11.63 3.77
CA LEU A 69 19.86 11.52 4.83
C LEU A 69 20.28 12.91 5.34
N GLU A 70 20.35 13.89 4.45
CA GLU A 70 20.72 15.26 4.78
C GLU A 70 19.73 15.91 5.76
N LEU A 71 18.46 15.48 5.77
CA LEU A 71 17.47 15.95 6.74
C LEU A 71 17.76 15.37 8.14
N ILE A 72 18.16 14.10 8.20
CA ILE A 72 18.53 13.43 9.45
C ILE A 72 19.80 14.07 10.03
N ASP A 73 20.81 14.32 9.19
CA ASP A 73 22.05 15.00 9.62
C ASP A 73 21.78 16.41 10.18
N LYS A 74 20.88 17.17 9.54
CA LYS A 74 20.44 18.47 10.04
C LYS A 74 19.74 18.35 11.41
N ALA A 75 18.86 17.35 11.56
CA ALA A 75 18.18 17.11 12.83
C ALA A 75 19.19 16.79 13.95
N LEU A 76 20.19 15.95 13.67
CA LEU A 76 21.27 15.62 14.60
C LEU A 76 22.11 16.86 14.96
N SER A 77 22.46 17.69 13.97
CA SER A 77 23.20 18.93 14.20
C SER A 77 22.43 19.91 15.08
N ILE A 78 21.11 19.98 14.94
CA ILE A 78 20.25 20.83 15.79
C ILE A 78 20.21 20.28 17.21
N ALA A 79 20.01 18.97 17.37
CA ALA A 79 19.94 18.29 18.66
C ALA A 79 21.27 18.32 19.45
N ALA A 80 22.40 18.53 18.78
CA ALA A 80 23.72 18.64 19.42
C ALA A 80 24.04 20.04 19.96
N ARG A 81 23.18 21.04 19.76
CA ARG A 81 23.41 22.42 20.23
C ARG A 81 23.17 22.50 21.75
N PRO A 82 23.96 23.30 22.50
CA PRO A 82 23.64 23.58 23.90
C PRO A 82 22.22 24.14 24.03
N ASP A 83 21.49 23.69 25.05
CA ASP A 83 20.13 24.14 25.39
C ASP A 83 19.01 23.78 24.38
N VAL A 84 19.26 22.83 23.49
CA VAL A 84 18.23 22.07 22.72
C VAL A 84 18.07 20.69 23.35
#